data_AF-A0A925XFZ6-F1
#
_entry.id   AF-A0A925XFZ6-F1
#
_cell.length_a   1.000
_cell.length_b   1.000
_cell.length_c   1.000
_cell.angle_alpha   90.00
_cell.angle_beta   90.00
_cell.angle_gamma   90.00
#
_symmetry.space_group_name_H-M   'P 1'
#
loop_
_entity.id
_entity.type
_entity.pdbx_description
1 polymer ?
#
loop_
_entity_poly.entity_id
_entity_poly.type
_entity_poly.pdbx_seq_one_letter_code
_entity_poly.pdbx_strand_id
1 'polypeptide(L)'
;PSGELRPRYLARLERVIDRADELGMVVIVGYFYFGQDQRLTDEAAVVAATDAATNWLLERSFSNVLVEVNNECNVKAYDHAILKPDRIHELIDRVRRTEHGGRRLLVGTSYGGGAVPKENVVRTSDFLLLHGNGVKEPTRIAEMVRQTRQVPGYRPMPILFNEDDHFDFDQPTNNFVSAIGEYASWGYFDYRMAGEGFDEGFQSVPVNWSISSDRKRGFFKLLSEITGEKP
;
A
#
# COMPACT_ATOMS: atom_id res chain seq x y z
N PRO A 1 23.39 -3.91 -2.91
CA PRO A 1 23.32 -4.81 -4.09
C PRO A 1 22.97 -6.25 -3.69
N SER A 2 23.56 -6.75 -2.60
CA SER A 2 23.35 -8.09 -2.02
C SER A 2 22.04 -8.29 -1.23
N GLY A 3 21.18 -7.27 -1.16
CA GLY A 3 19.95 -7.30 -0.34
C GLY A 3 20.11 -6.87 1.11
N GLU A 4 21.32 -6.48 1.54
CA GLU A 4 21.53 -5.96 2.91
C GLU A 4 20.72 -4.69 3.20
N LEU A 5 20.11 -4.67 4.38
CA LEU A 5 19.43 -3.49 4.88
C LEU A 5 20.42 -2.41 5.26
N ARG A 6 20.00 -1.15 5.05
CA ARG A 6 20.84 0.01 5.34
C ARG A 6 20.46 0.58 6.70
N PRO A 7 21.34 0.54 7.72
CA PRO A 7 20.98 0.92 9.10
C PRO A 7 20.37 2.32 9.22
N ARG A 8 20.87 3.30 8.46
CA ARG A 8 20.33 4.67 8.46
C ARG A 8 18.86 4.77 8.02
N TYR A 9 18.40 3.88 7.14
CA TYR A 9 17.01 3.86 6.68
C TYR A 9 16.14 3.11 7.68
N LEU A 10 16.64 2.02 8.28
CA LEU A 10 15.94 1.31 9.35
C LEU A 10 15.71 2.22 10.56
N ALA A 11 16.73 2.96 11.00
CA ALA A 11 16.59 3.90 12.11
C ALA A 11 15.59 5.03 11.81
N ARG A 12 15.38 5.39 10.53
CA ARG A 12 14.34 6.35 10.13
C ARG A 12 12.95 5.70 10.13
N LEU A 13 12.85 4.49 9.61
CA LEU A 13 11.60 3.73 9.55
C LEU A 13 11.09 3.39 10.95
N GLU A 14 11.97 2.93 11.85
CA GLU A 14 11.67 2.65 13.27
C GLU A 14 11.00 3.86 13.93
N ARG A 15 11.58 5.06 13.83
CA ARG A 15 10.98 6.28 14.40
C ARG A 15 9.58 6.60 13.83
N VAL A 16 9.31 6.26 12.57
CA VAL A 16 7.99 6.47 11.97
C VAL A 16 6.99 5.44 12.48
N ILE A 17 7.39 4.18 12.58
CA ILE A 17 6.54 3.09 13.09
C ILE A 17 6.22 3.32 14.57
N ASP A 18 7.23 3.64 15.39
CA ASP A 18 7.05 3.92 16.81
C ASP A 18 6.10 5.11 17.02
N ARG A 19 6.31 6.19 16.28
CA ARG A 19 5.44 7.36 16.40
C ARG A 19 4.02 7.09 15.90
N ALA A 20 3.86 6.27 14.88
CA ALA A 20 2.54 5.83 14.42
C ALA A 20 1.83 4.98 15.49
N ASP A 21 2.56 4.09 16.18
CA ASP A 21 2.01 3.27 17.26
C ASP A 21 1.54 4.14 18.44
N GLU A 22 2.36 5.10 18.87
CA GLU A 22 2.01 6.09 19.91
C GLU A 22 0.75 6.89 19.56
N LEU A 23 0.45 7.06 18.27
CA LEU A 23 -0.73 7.77 17.76
C LEU A 23 -1.92 6.82 17.49
N GLY A 24 -1.80 5.53 17.73
CA GLY A 24 -2.83 4.53 17.47
C GLY A 24 -3.03 4.23 15.97
N MET A 25 -1.99 4.41 15.15
CA MET A 25 -2.02 4.20 13.71
C MET A 25 -1.36 2.90 13.29
N VAL A 26 -1.89 2.29 12.23
CA VAL A 26 -1.29 1.15 11.53
C VAL A 26 -0.42 1.65 10.37
N VAL A 27 0.73 1.01 10.16
CA VAL A 27 1.68 1.31 9.07
C VAL A 27 1.73 0.14 8.09
N ILE A 28 1.55 0.42 6.80
CA ILE A 28 1.86 -0.53 5.73
C ILE A 28 3.31 -0.28 5.32
N VAL A 29 4.19 -1.26 5.55
CA VAL A 29 5.61 -1.19 5.18
C VAL A 29 5.80 -1.90 3.85
N GLY A 30 6.11 -1.10 2.82
CA GLY A 30 6.53 -1.60 1.50
C GLY A 30 8.01 -2.02 1.49
N TYR A 31 8.34 -3.23 1.01
CA TYR A 31 9.75 -3.65 0.89
C TYR A 31 10.40 -3.10 -0.37
N PHE A 32 9.69 -3.14 -1.50
CA PHE A 32 10.19 -2.65 -2.77
C PHE A 32 9.21 -1.66 -3.41
N TYR A 33 9.76 -0.53 -3.83
CA TYR A 33 9.11 0.35 -4.79
C TYR A 33 9.76 0.13 -6.16
N PHE A 34 9.00 0.28 -7.25
CA PHE A 34 9.56 0.08 -8.59
C PHE A 34 10.80 0.96 -8.82
N GLY A 35 11.80 0.42 -9.54
CA GLY A 35 13.09 1.08 -9.74
C GLY A 35 14.09 0.92 -8.58
N GLN A 36 13.69 0.36 -7.43
CA GLN A 36 14.64 -0.03 -6.38
C GLN A 36 15.33 -1.37 -6.70
N ASP A 37 14.63 -2.28 -7.35
CA ASP A 37 15.10 -3.64 -7.68
C ASP A 37 16.25 -3.62 -8.70
N GLN A 38 16.32 -2.60 -9.55
CA GLN A 38 17.46 -2.29 -10.44
C GLN A 38 18.80 -2.12 -9.70
N ARG A 39 18.77 -1.88 -8.37
CA ARG A 39 19.98 -1.76 -7.53
C ARG A 39 20.40 -3.09 -6.90
N LEU A 40 19.59 -4.13 -7.06
CA LEU A 40 19.84 -5.48 -6.57
C LEU A 40 20.44 -6.31 -7.70
N THR A 41 21.46 -7.09 -7.37
CA THR A 41 22.29 -7.78 -8.36
C THR A 41 21.53 -8.87 -9.10
N ASP A 42 20.71 -9.63 -8.40
CA ASP A 42 20.00 -10.81 -8.90
C ASP A 42 18.78 -11.14 -8.03
N GLU A 43 18.06 -12.20 -8.41
CA GLU A 43 16.92 -12.71 -7.65
C GLU A 43 17.31 -13.12 -6.22
N ALA A 44 18.52 -13.66 -6.02
CA ALA A 44 18.98 -14.04 -4.68
C ALA A 44 19.10 -12.81 -3.76
N ALA A 45 19.54 -11.67 -4.29
CA ALA A 45 19.56 -10.40 -3.54
C ALA A 45 18.15 -9.87 -3.22
N VAL A 46 17.15 -10.09 -4.08
CA VAL A 46 15.74 -9.75 -3.80
C VAL A 46 15.20 -10.61 -2.65
N VAL A 47 15.48 -11.92 -2.69
CA VAL A 47 15.09 -12.85 -1.62
C VAL A 47 15.77 -12.48 -0.31
N ALA A 48 17.09 -12.21 -0.33
CA ALA A 48 17.85 -11.81 0.85
C ALA A 48 17.33 -10.50 1.46
N ALA A 49 16.96 -9.50 0.63
CA ALA A 49 16.35 -8.27 1.11
C ALA A 49 14.98 -8.50 1.75
N THR A 50 14.17 -9.36 1.15
CA THR A 50 12.85 -9.76 1.70
C THR A 50 13.01 -10.40 3.08
N ASP A 51 13.95 -11.33 3.22
CA ASP A 51 14.22 -11.99 4.51
C ASP A 51 14.73 -11.02 5.55
N ALA A 52 15.70 -10.19 5.20
CA ALA A 52 16.29 -9.25 6.12
C ALA A 52 15.23 -8.27 6.65
N ALA A 53 14.37 -7.72 5.77
CA ALA A 53 13.29 -6.81 6.17
C ALA A 53 12.25 -7.51 7.05
N THR A 54 11.87 -8.73 6.70
CA THR A 54 10.92 -9.55 7.48
C THR A 54 11.44 -9.84 8.87
N ASN A 55 12.68 -10.32 8.98
CA ASN A 55 13.32 -10.63 10.26
C ASN A 55 13.47 -9.38 11.12
N TRP A 56 13.89 -8.25 10.54
CA TRP A 56 14.00 -6.99 11.28
C TRP A 56 12.67 -6.53 11.88
N LEU A 57 11.56 -6.61 11.13
CA LEU A 57 10.23 -6.26 11.63
C LEU A 57 9.73 -7.21 12.74
N LEU A 58 10.08 -8.48 12.64
CA LEU A 58 9.71 -9.49 13.63
C LEU A 58 10.53 -9.35 14.92
N GLU A 59 11.85 -9.17 14.82
CA GLU A 59 12.76 -8.98 15.96
C GLU A 59 12.40 -7.72 16.76
N ARG A 60 11.98 -6.64 16.08
CA ARG A 60 11.50 -5.41 16.73
C ARG A 60 10.12 -5.52 17.36
N SER A 61 9.40 -6.61 17.11
CA SER A 61 8.10 -6.90 17.72
C SER A 61 7.01 -5.85 17.47
N PHE A 62 7.06 -5.13 16.34
CA PHE A 62 6.03 -4.12 15.99
C PHE A 62 4.64 -4.74 15.85
N SER A 63 3.67 -4.28 16.65
CA SER A 63 2.28 -4.76 16.62
C SER A 63 1.38 -4.06 15.60
N ASN A 64 1.77 -2.87 15.14
CA ASN A 64 0.97 -2.00 14.26
C ASN A 64 1.43 -2.02 12.78
N VAL A 65 2.06 -3.11 12.32
CA VAL A 65 2.63 -3.21 10.97
C VAL A 65 1.92 -4.25 10.11
N LEU A 66 1.56 -3.84 8.89
CA LEU A 66 1.22 -4.69 7.75
C LEU A 66 2.33 -4.63 6.71
N VAL A 67 2.50 -5.68 5.90
CA VAL A 67 3.54 -5.73 4.87
C VAL A 67 2.95 -5.70 3.47
N GLU A 68 3.49 -4.82 2.64
CA GLU A 68 3.38 -4.88 1.19
C GLU A 68 4.73 -5.34 0.61
N VAL A 69 4.77 -6.46 -0.10
CA VAL A 69 6.05 -6.94 -0.66
C VAL A 69 6.57 -5.97 -1.71
N ASN A 70 5.78 -5.63 -2.73
CA ASN A 70 6.14 -4.57 -3.65
C ASN A 70 4.94 -3.79 -4.19
N ASN A 71 5.17 -2.47 -4.33
CA ASN A 71 4.20 -1.54 -4.89
C ASN A 71 3.92 -1.88 -6.36
N GLU A 72 2.64 -1.99 -6.73
CA GLU A 72 2.16 -2.20 -8.10
C GLU A 72 2.92 -3.28 -8.87
N CYS A 73 2.90 -4.53 -8.40
CA CYS A 73 3.74 -5.61 -8.94
C CYS A 73 3.61 -5.86 -10.46
N ASN A 74 2.53 -5.37 -11.09
CA ASN A 74 2.28 -5.46 -12.54
C ASN A 74 2.84 -4.29 -13.37
N VAL A 75 3.53 -3.30 -12.79
CA VAL A 75 4.21 -2.27 -13.58
C VAL A 75 5.41 -2.84 -14.33
N LYS A 76 5.68 -2.28 -15.51
CA LYS A 76 6.79 -2.72 -16.37
C LYS A 76 8.18 -2.36 -15.84
N ALA A 77 8.25 -1.53 -14.79
CA ALA A 77 9.49 -0.99 -14.25
C ALA A 77 10.27 -1.98 -13.35
N TYR A 78 9.67 -3.11 -12.97
CA TYR A 78 10.40 -4.19 -12.30
C TYR A 78 11.21 -5.01 -13.31
N ASP A 79 12.46 -5.32 -12.97
CA ASP A 79 13.36 -6.16 -13.74
C ASP A 79 13.20 -7.63 -13.34
N HIS A 80 13.24 -7.91 -12.03
CA HIS A 80 13.29 -9.26 -11.49
C HIS A 80 11.94 -9.96 -11.57
N ALA A 81 11.90 -11.15 -12.16
CA ALA A 81 10.67 -11.90 -12.38
C ALA A 81 9.91 -12.24 -11.07
N ILE A 82 10.65 -12.47 -9.98
CA ILE A 82 10.08 -12.78 -8.67
C ILE A 82 9.23 -11.63 -8.09
N LEU A 83 9.42 -10.39 -8.56
CA LEU A 83 8.64 -9.21 -8.15
C LEU A 83 7.41 -8.96 -9.04
N LYS A 84 7.13 -9.83 -10.01
CA LYS A 84 6.08 -9.66 -11.03
C LYS A 84 4.87 -10.55 -10.73
N PRO A 85 3.69 -10.30 -11.35
CA PRO A 85 2.43 -10.95 -10.97
C PRO A 85 2.45 -12.48 -11.01
N ASP A 86 3.26 -13.06 -11.89
CA ASP A 86 3.34 -14.51 -12.05
C ASP A 86 4.06 -15.20 -10.89
N ARG A 87 4.98 -14.50 -10.20
CA ARG A 87 5.86 -15.09 -9.17
C ARG A 87 5.83 -14.39 -7.81
N ILE A 88 5.24 -13.19 -7.70
CA ILE A 88 5.24 -12.42 -6.44
C ILE A 88 4.65 -13.18 -5.24
N HIS A 89 3.70 -14.07 -5.48
CA HIS A 89 3.15 -14.98 -4.48
C HIS A 89 4.22 -15.82 -3.74
N GLU A 90 5.37 -16.12 -4.37
CA GLU A 90 6.50 -16.82 -3.74
C GLU A 90 7.10 -15.99 -2.59
N LEU A 91 7.24 -14.68 -2.76
CA LEU A 91 7.73 -13.78 -1.70
C LEU A 91 6.67 -13.53 -0.63
N ILE A 92 5.39 -13.41 -1.01
CA ILE A 92 4.28 -13.30 -0.06
C ILE A 92 4.27 -14.53 0.86
N ASP A 93 4.34 -15.73 0.30
CA ASP A 93 4.42 -16.99 1.06
C ASP A 93 5.67 -17.04 1.95
N ARG A 94 6.81 -16.54 1.46
CA ARG A 94 8.05 -16.47 2.23
C ARG A 94 7.90 -15.60 3.48
N VAL A 95 7.39 -14.38 3.34
CA VAL A 95 7.12 -13.47 4.47
C VAL A 95 6.12 -14.10 5.42
N ARG A 96 5.04 -14.67 4.89
CA ARG A 96 3.95 -15.27 5.66
C ARG A 96 4.39 -16.47 6.52
N ARG A 97 5.35 -17.26 6.04
CA ARG A 97 5.87 -18.46 6.74
C ARG A 97 6.97 -18.15 7.76
N THR A 98 7.57 -16.96 7.70
CA THR A 98 8.60 -16.58 8.67
C THR A 98 7.95 -16.24 10.00
N GLU A 99 8.35 -16.97 11.04
CA GLU A 99 7.87 -16.79 12.40
C GLU A 99 9.03 -16.46 13.35
N HIS A 100 8.77 -15.55 14.30
CA HIS A 100 9.67 -15.25 15.40
C HIS A 100 8.86 -15.24 16.69
N GLY A 101 9.19 -16.12 17.65
CA GLY A 101 8.46 -16.21 18.92
C GLY A 101 6.97 -16.56 18.76
N GLY A 102 6.59 -17.32 17.72
CA GLY A 102 5.20 -17.67 17.43
C GLY A 102 4.37 -16.56 16.77
N ARG A 103 5.00 -15.43 16.41
CA ARG A 103 4.39 -14.33 15.66
C ARG A 103 4.84 -14.35 14.21
N ARG A 104 3.93 -14.05 13.30
CA ARG A 104 4.20 -13.76 11.87
C ARG A 104 3.64 -12.40 11.48
N LEU A 105 4.07 -11.88 10.33
CA LEU A 105 3.52 -10.66 9.71
C LEU A 105 2.28 -10.98 8.87
N LEU A 106 1.37 -10.02 8.75
CA LEU A 106 0.30 -10.04 7.75
C LEU A 106 0.83 -9.39 6.47
N VAL A 107 0.65 -10.05 5.33
CA VAL A 107 1.33 -9.66 4.08
C VAL A 107 0.42 -9.73 2.86
N GLY A 108 0.65 -8.82 1.93
CA GLY A 108 0.09 -8.81 0.57
C GLY A 108 0.99 -8.06 -0.40
N THR A 109 0.44 -7.69 -1.55
CA THR A 109 1.09 -6.84 -2.55
C THR A 109 0.01 -6.11 -3.34
N SER A 110 0.32 -4.94 -3.89
CA SER A 110 -0.63 -4.19 -4.73
C SER A 110 -0.42 -4.46 -6.22
N TYR A 111 -1.46 -4.14 -6.99
CA TYR A 111 -1.43 -3.98 -8.44
C TYR A 111 -1.75 -2.52 -8.75
N GLY A 112 -1.22 -2.01 -9.87
CA GLY A 112 -1.48 -0.64 -10.30
C GLY A 112 -2.94 -0.35 -10.63
N GLY A 113 -3.23 0.93 -10.77
CA GLY A 113 -4.57 1.51 -10.94
C GLY A 113 -5.52 0.69 -11.82
N GLY A 114 -6.71 0.38 -11.30
CA GLY A 114 -7.78 -0.27 -12.07
C GLY A 114 -7.64 -1.79 -12.28
N ALA A 115 -6.55 -2.41 -11.80
CA ALA A 115 -6.29 -3.83 -11.97
C ALA A 115 -6.86 -4.70 -10.82
N VAL A 116 -7.27 -5.92 -11.16
CA VAL A 116 -7.71 -6.96 -10.21
C VAL A 116 -6.57 -7.97 -10.04
N PRO A 117 -6.23 -8.41 -8.81
CA PRO A 117 -5.13 -9.34 -8.57
C PRO A 117 -5.39 -10.72 -9.17
N LYS A 118 -4.31 -11.40 -9.57
CA LYS A 118 -4.36 -12.80 -10.04
C LYS A 118 -4.66 -13.77 -8.88
N GLU A 119 -5.20 -14.94 -9.23
CA GLU A 119 -5.56 -16.01 -8.28
C GLU A 119 -4.41 -16.41 -7.34
N ASN A 120 -3.19 -16.51 -7.85
CA ASN A 120 -2.02 -16.86 -7.03
C ASN A 120 -1.83 -15.87 -5.86
N VAL A 121 -1.96 -14.56 -6.12
CA VAL A 121 -1.88 -13.51 -5.09
C VAL A 121 -3.09 -13.56 -4.16
N VAL A 122 -4.29 -13.73 -4.69
CA VAL A 122 -5.52 -13.81 -3.89
C VAL A 122 -5.47 -14.98 -2.89
N ARG A 123 -4.92 -16.12 -3.28
CA ARG A 123 -4.77 -17.30 -2.42
C ARG A 123 -3.76 -17.10 -1.30
N THR A 124 -2.63 -16.45 -1.57
CA THR A 124 -1.51 -16.38 -0.63
C THR A 124 -1.56 -15.20 0.33
N SER A 125 -2.13 -14.06 -0.08
CA SER A 125 -2.16 -12.83 0.72
C SER A 125 -3.11 -12.92 1.92
N ASP A 126 -2.76 -12.24 3.03
CA ASP A 126 -3.61 -12.11 4.23
C ASP A 126 -4.69 -11.02 4.09
N PHE A 127 -4.43 -10.03 3.23
CA PHE A 127 -5.34 -8.96 2.83
C PHE A 127 -5.01 -8.54 1.39
N LEU A 128 -5.92 -7.83 0.72
CA LEU A 128 -5.74 -7.43 -0.68
C LEU A 128 -5.62 -5.92 -0.81
N LEU A 129 -4.57 -5.51 -1.52
CA LEU A 129 -4.27 -4.12 -1.85
C LEU A 129 -4.65 -3.85 -3.31
N LEU A 130 -5.47 -2.84 -3.54
CA LEU A 130 -5.88 -2.36 -4.86
C LEU A 130 -5.47 -0.90 -5.01
N HIS A 131 -5.24 -0.44 -6.23
CA HIS A 131 -5.00 0.97 -6.52
C HIS A 131 -6.15 1.54 -7.36
N GLY A 132 -6.59 2.75 -7.01
CA GLY A 132 -7.63 3.49 -7.74
C GLY A 132 -7.06 4.48 -8.75
N ASN A 133 -5.72 4.62 -8.84
CA ASN A 133 -5.07 5.60 -9.70
C ASN A 133 -5.60 5.57 -11.15
N GLY A 134 -5.97 6.74 -11.66
CA GLY A 134 -6.51 6.92 -13.01
C GLY A 134 -7.92 6.37 -13.24
N VAL A 135 -8.57 5.79 -12.22
CA VAL A 135 -9.98 5.38 -12.29
C VAL A 135 -10.87 6.59 -12.06
N LYS A 136 -11.48 7.10 -13.13
CA LYS A 136 -12.32 8.29 -13.09
C LYS A 136 -13.76 8.04 -12.67
N GLU A 137 -14.28 6.86 -12.97
CA GLU A 137 -15.68 6.53 -12.74
C GLU A 137 -15.83 5.80 -11.39
N PRO A 138 -16.51 6.36 -10.39
CA PRO A 138 -16.59 5.75 -9.06
C PRO A 138 -17.25 4.37 -9.04
N THR A 139 -18.15 4.09 -9.99
CA THR A 139 -18.76 2.77 -10.19
C THR A 139 -17.71 1.69 -10.47
N ARG A 140 -16.61 2.02 -11.15
CA ARG A 140 -15.51 1.09 -11.42
C ARG A 140 -14.80 0.66 -10.14
N ILE A 141 -14.65 1.54 -9.14
CA ILE A 141 -14.07 1.20 -7.83
C ILE A 141 -14.91 0.12 -7.14
N ALA A 142 -16.23 0.29 -7.12
CA ALA A 142 -17.13 -0.71 -6.54
C ALA A 142 -17.07 -2.05 -7.30
N GLU A 143 -17.03 -2.01 -8.64
CA GLU A 143 -16.85 -3.20 -9.47
C GLU A 143 -15.53 -3.93 -9.21
N MET A 144 -14.43 -3.20 -8.99
CA MET A 144 -13.13 -3.81 -8.67
C MET A 144 -13.20 -4.64 -7.39
N VAL A 145 -13.88 -4.15 -6.35
CA VAL A 145 -14.05 -4.91 -5.10
C VAL A 145 -14.87 -6.18 -5.36
N ARG A 146 -15.98 -6.08 -6.10
CA ARG A 146 -16.84 -7.23 -6.44
C ARG A 146 -16.10 -8.27 -7.28
N GLN A 147 -15.35 -7.83 -8.28
CA GLN A 147 -14.52 -8.72 -9.13
C GLN A 147 -13.42 -9.39 -8.31
N THR A 148 -12.76 -8.66 -7.41
CA THR A 148 -11.73 -9.21 -6.53
C THR A 148 -12.28 -10.33 -5.64
N ARG A 149 -13.51 -10.17 -5.11
CA ARG A 149 -14.21 -11.21 -4.34
C ARG A 149 -14.59 -12.45 -5.16
N GLN A 150 -14.67 -12.33 -6.48
CA GLN A 150 -14.97 -13.42 -7.41
C GLN A 150 -13.72 -14.14 -7.94
N VAL A 151 -12.52 -13.62 -7.68
CA VAL A 151 -11.28 -14.29 -8.08
C VAL A 151 -11.18 -15.65 -7.38
N PRO A 152 -10.90 -16.74 -8.11
CA PRO A 152 -10.73 -18.06 -7.50
C PRO A 152 -9.73 -18.04 -6.34
N GLY A 153 -10.07 -18.72 -5.26
CA GLY A 153 -9.25 -18.72 -4.05
C GLY A 153 -9.50 -17.57 -3.09
N TYR A 154 -10.38 -16.62 -3.42
CA TYR A 154 -10.84 -15.63 -2.45
C TYR A 154 -11.49 -16.30 -1.25
N ARG A 155 -11.19 -15.76 -0.07
CA ARG A 155 -11.83 -16.07 1.21
C ARG A 155 -12.13 -14.72 1.88
N PRO A 156 -13.10 -14.63 2.79
CA PRO A 156 -13.38 -13.38 3.51
C PRO A 156 -12.10 -12.82 4.14
N MET A 157 -11.64 -11.68 3.59
CA MET A 157 -10.45 -10.95 4.04
C MET A 157 -10.56 -9.47 3.65
N PRO A 158 -9.84 -8.57 4.34
CA PRO A 158 -9.89 -7.14 4.05
C PRO A 158 -9.44 -6.82 2.62
N ILE A 159 -10.12 -5.84 2.01
CA ILE A 159 -9.73 -5.20 0.76
C ILE A 159 -9.53 -3.71 1.08
N LEU A 160 -8.39 -3.15 0.67
CA LEU A 160 -8.02 -1.76 0.88
C LEU A 160 -7.54 -1.20 -0.45
N PHE A 161 -8.06 -0.04 -0.84
CA PHE A 161 -7.37 0.81 -1.79
C PHE A 161 -6.32 1.62 -1.03
N ASN A 162 -5.03 1.26 -1.14
CA ASN A 162 -3.96 1.95 -0.41
C ASN A 162 -3.41 3.16 -1.19
N GLU A 163 -3.82 3.34 -2.43
CA GLU A 163 -3.40 4.45 -3.29
C GLU A 163 -4.51 4.79 -4.31
N ASP A 164 -4.94 6.06 -4.37
CA ASP A 164 -5.90 6.58 -5.36
C ASP A 164 -5.76 8.11 -5.50
N ASP A 165 -5.70 8.61 -6.74
CA ASP A 165 -5.54 10.03 -7.12
C ASP A 165 -6.85 10.73 -7.49
N HIS A 166 -7.99 10.18 -7.10
CA HIS A 166 -9.29 10.79 -7.33
C HIS A 166 -9.64 11.83 -6.26
N PHE A 167 -9.99 13.05 -6.69
CA PHE A 167 -10.07 14.24 -5.82
C PHE A 167 -11.44 14.91 -5.74
N ASP A 168 -12.48 14.36 -6.38
CA ASP A 168 -13.82 14.98 -6.43
C ASP A 168 -14.61 14.78 -5.12
N PHE A 169 -14.01 15.17 -3.99
CA PHE A 169 -14.57 14.98 -2.64
C PHE A 169 -15.84 15.80 -2.37
N ASP A 170 -16.13 16.79 -3.21
CA ASP A 170 -17.34 17.61 -3.16
C ASP A 170 -18.55 16.97 -3.88
N GLN A 171 -18.33 15.88 -4.62
CA GLN A 171 -19.38 15.15 -5.32
C GLN A 171 -20.04 14.11 -4.41
N PRO A 172 -21.36 13.89 -4.54
CA PRO A 172 -22.10 12.92 -3.73
C PRO A 172 -21.62 11.47 -3.93
N THR A 173 -21.03 11.19 -5.09
CA THR A 173 -20.38 9.93 -5.42
C THR A 173 -18.98 10.22 -5.94
N ASN A 174 -17.98 9.64 -5.28
CA ASN A 174 -16.57 9.68 -5.67
C ASN A 174 -15.92 8.33 -5.33
N ASN A 175 -14.65 8.13 -5.71
CA ASN A 175 -13.96 6.86 -5.47
C ASN A 175 -13.92 6.47 -3.99
N PHE A 176 -13.67 7.43 -3.08
CA PHE A 176 -13.65 7.17 -1.64
C PHE A 176 -15.01 6.66 -1.16
N VAL A 177 -16.11 7.35 -1.49
CA VAL A 177 -17.48 6.93 -1.14
C VAL A 177 -17.81 5.55 -1.73
N SER A 178 -17.36 5.28 -2.95
CA SER A 178 -17.64 4.01 -3.64
C SER A 178 -16.89 2.82 -3.03
N ALA A 179 -15.64 3.02 -2.60
CA ALA A 179 -14.86 2.01 -1.89
C ALA A 179 -15.51 1.64 -0.55
N ILE A 180 -15.86 2.63 0.27
CA ILE A 180 -16.47 2.38 1.59
C ILE A 180 -17.87 1.75 1.46
N GLY A 181 -18.62 2.09 0.40
CA GLY A 181 -19.92 1.48 0.11
C GLY A 181 -19.82 -0.03 -0.18
N GLU A 182 -18.65 -0.50 -0.59
CA GLU A 182 -18.33 -1.92 -0.75
C GLU A 182 -17.60 -2.53 0.45
N TYR A 183 -17.50 -1.82 1.58
CA TYR A 183 -16.72 -2.22 2.75
C TYR A 183 -15.22 -2.42 2.44
N ALA A 184 -14.68 -1.61 1.55
CA ALA A 184 -13.25 -1.49 1.30
C ALA A 184 -12.73 -0.14 1.79
N SER A 185 -11.59 -0.14 2.47
CA SER A 185 -10.92 1.11 2.88
C SER A 185 -10.34 1.83 1.66
N TRP A 186 -10.05 3.13 1.80
CA TRP A 186 -9.54 3.98 0.71
C TRP A 186 -8.38 4.87 1.18
N GLY A 187 -7.42 5.12 0.29
CA GLY A 187 -6.14 5.76 0.59
C GLY A 187 -5.87 6.93 -0.33
N TYR A 188 -5.55 8.09 0.27
CA TYR A 188 -5.38 9.36 -0.42
C TYR A 188 -3.98 9.50 -1.02
N PHE A 189 -3.86 9.42 -2.35
CA PHE A 189 -2.62 9.67 -3.08
C PHE A 189 -2.59 11.11 -3.60
N ASP A 190 -2.12 12.02 -2.75
CA ASP A 190 -2.01 13.45 -3.01
C ASP A 190 -0.60 13.85 -3.47
N TYR A 191 -0.40 13.93 -4.78
CA TYR A 191 0.82 14.49 -5.38
C TYR A 191 0.56 15.83 -6.07
N ARG A 192 1.61 16.63 -6.20
CA ARG A 192 1.58 17.92 -6.89
C ARG A 192 1.53 17.72 -8.39
N MET A 193 0.44 18.13 -9.02
CA MET A 193 0.21 18.07 -10.45
C MET A 193 0.94 19.21 -11.19
N ALA A 194 1.04 19.10 -12.52
CA ALA A 194 1.67 20.11 -13.34
C ALA A 194 0.95 21.47 -13.19
N GLY A 195 1.71 22.51 -12.85
CA GLY A 195 1.18 23.86 -12.63
C GLY A 195 0.76 24.15 -11.19
N GLU A 196 0.76 23.16 -10.30
CA GLU A 196 0.41 23.36 -8.89
C GLU A 196 1.57 23.92 -8.05
N GLY A 197 1.22 24.65 -6.99
CA GLY A 197 2.15 25.29 -6.08
C GLY A 197 2.58 24.43 -4.88
N PHE A 198 3.34 25.03 -3.96
CA PHE A 198 3.85 24.38 -2.76
C PHE A 198 2.76 23.81 -1.83
N ASP A 199 1.58 24.43 -1.82
CA ASP A 199 0.47 24.04 -0.93
C ASP A 199 -0.21 22.72 -1.31
N GLU A 200 0.10 22.20 -2.50
CA GLU A 200 -0.44 20.96 -3.05
C GLU A 200 0.49 19.76 -2.84
N GLY A 201 -0.10 18.59 -2.61
CA GLY A 201 0.58 17.30 -2.58
C GLY A 201 1.23 16.94 -1.23
N PHE A 202 0.58 16.11 -0.42
CA PHE A 202 1.20 15.46 0.75
C PHE A 202 2.38 14.53 0.41
N GLN A 203 2.47 14.05 -0.83
CA GLN A 203 3.54 13.16 -1.28
C GLN A 203 4.60 13.85 -2.14
N SER A 204 4.55 15.18 -2.25
CA SER A 204 5.51 15.97 -3.03
C SER A 204 6.45 16.74 -2.12
N VAL A 205 7.74 16.38 -2.11
CA VAL A 205 8.75 17.05 -1.29
C VAL A 205 9.27 18.34 -1.94
N PRO A 206 9.49 19.43 -1.18
CA PRO A 206 9.09 19.63 0.23
C PRO A 206 7.57 19.70 0.39
N VAL A 207 7.07 19.18 1.51
CA VAL A 207 5.64 19.01 1.81
C VAL A 207 5.14 20.12 2.72
N ASN A 208 4.02 20.77 2.36
CA ASN A 208 3.20 21.53 3.31
C ASN A 208 2.23 20.59 4.03
N TRP A 209 2.49 20.28 5.30
CA TRP A 209 1.66 19.37 6.11
C TRP A 209 0.34 19.98 6.60
N SER A 210 0.10 21.27 6.33
CA SER A 210 -1.17 21.91 6.68
C SER A 210 -2.29 21.46 5.73
N ILE A 211 -3.55 21.61 6.15
CA ILE A 211 -4.72 21.49 5.28
C ILE A 211 -4.84 22.76 4.40
N SER A 212 -3.84 22.95 3.53
CA SER A 212 -3.53 24.22 2.86
C SER A 212 -4.30 24.47 1.57
N SER A 213 -4.69 23.42 0.84
CA SER A 213 -5.40 23.54 -0.43
C SER A 213 -6.86 23.10 -0.38
N ASP A 214 -7.63 23.45 -1.41
CA ASP A 214 -9.03 23.03 -1.54
C ASP A 214 -9.14 21.50 -1.62
N ARG A 215 -8.21 20.85 -2.32
CA ARG A 215 -8.12 19.39 -2.42
C ARG A 215 -7.92 18.74 -1.04
N LYS A 216 -6.98 19.26 -0.24
CA LYS A 216 -6.74 18.78 1.14
C LYS A 216 -7.95 19.02 2.05
N ARG A 217 -8.56 20.22 1.97
CA ARG A 217 -9.78 20.54 2.73
C ARG A 217 -10.93 19.61 2.37
N GLY A 218 -11.10 19.32 1.09
CA GLY A 218 -12.12 18.39 0.59
C GLY A 218 -11.95 16.99 1.20
N PHE A 219 -10.73 16.45 1.17
CA PHE A 219 -10.44 15.14 1.77
C PHE A 219 -10.81 15.08 3.26
N PHE A 220 -10.29 16.00 4.07
CA PHE A 220 -10.52 15.96 5.52
C PHE A 220 -11.98 16.27 5.89
N LYS A 221 -12.68 17.10 5.10
CA LYS A 221 -14.12 17.31 5.28
C LYS A 221 -14.89 16.01 5.02
N LEU A 222 -14.67 15.35 3.89
CA LEU A 222 -15.35 14.08 3.59
C LEU A 222 -15.01 13.01 4.63
N LEU A 223 -13.75 12.92 5.06
CA LEU A 223 -13.32 12.00 6.11
C LEU A 223 -14.07 12.27 7.43
N SER A 224 -14.21 13.54 7.84
CA SER A 224 -14.95 13.93 9.04
C SER A 224 -16.43 13.54 9.00
N GLU A 225 -17.07 13.64 7.83
CA GLU A 225 -18.46 13.24 7.63
C GLU A 225 -18.62 11.72 7.74
N ILE A 226 -17.64 10.96 7.25
CA ILE A 226 -17.63 9.48 7.30
C ILE A 226 -17.39 8.98 8.73
N THR A 227 -16.43 9.55 9.45
CA THR A 227 -16.00 9.05 10.76
C THR A 227 -16.76 9.67 11.94
N GLY A 228 -17.37 10.85 11.75
CA GLY A 228 -17.95 11.66 12.82
C GLY A 228 -16.91 12.44 13.64
N GLU A 229 -15.62 12.35 13.28
CA GLU A 229 -14.53 13.08 13.93
C GLU A 229 -14.32 14.46 13.32
N LYS A 230 -13.74 15.41 14.06
CA LYS A 230 -13.47 16.76 13.52
C LYS A 230 -12.13 16.81 12.76
N PRO A 231 -12.04 17.58 11.65
CA PRO A 231 -10.77 17.87 10.97
C PRO A 231 -9.76 18.62 11.84
#